data_AF-A0A7W7XYR1-F1
#
_entry.id   AF-A0A7W7XYR1-F1
#
_cell.length_a   1.000
_cell.length_b   1.000
_cell.length_c   1.000
_cell.angle_alpha   90.00
_cell.angle_beta   90.00
_cell.angle_gamma   90.00
#
_symmetry.space_group_name_H-M   'P 1'
#
loop_
_entity.id
_entity.type
_entity.pdbx_description
1 polymer ?
#
loop_
_entity_poly.entity_id
_entity_poly.type
_entity_poly.pdbx_seq_one_letter_code
_entity_poly.pdbx_strand_id
1 'polypeptide(L)'
;MSSIDIRRRHSRSQKEARAAVERIAKHIAEKFDVEYGWNGSVLDFSRAGVDGHIALEKDEIHVYARLGLFLGMLKGPIEAEIHRYLDEEFA
;
A
#
# COMPACT_ATOMS: atom_id res chain seq x y z
N MET A 1 -13.30 13.84 -0.84
CA MET A 1 -12.48 12.90 -0.04
C MET A 1 -11.18 12.68 -0.79
N SER A 2 -10.04 12.63 -0.10
CA SER A 2 -8.75 12.45 -0.74
C SER A 2 -8.47 10.96 -0.91
N SER A 3 -8.10 10.53 -2.11
CA SER A 3 -7.64 9.18 -2.39
C SER A 3 -6.23 9.17 -2.95
N ILE A 4 -5.50 8.10 -2.64
CA ILE A 4 -4.23 7.71 -3.23
C ILE A 4 -4.52 6.51 -4.13
N ASP A 5 -4.02 6.56 -5.36
CA ASP A 5 -4.16 5.50 -6.35
C ASP A 5 -2.82 5.41 -7.09
N ILE A 6 -2.06 4.34 -6.83
CA ILE A 6 -0.72 4.12 -7.37
C ILE A 6 -0.70 2.76 -8.05
N ARG A 7 -0.28 2.73 -9.32
CA ARG A 7 -0.03 1.50 -10.07
C ARG A 7 1.42 1.41 -10.46
N ARG A 8 2.02 0.24 -10.25
CA ARG A 8 3.42 0.00 -10.57
C ARG A 8 3.61 -1.37 -11.17
N ARG A 9 4.24 -1.42 -12.34
CA ARG A 9 4.63 -2.69 -12.96
C ARG A 9 5.85 -3.29 -12.28
N HIS A 10 5.88 -4.62 -12.16
CA HIS A 10 7.02 -5.37 -11.65
C HIS A 10 7.27 -6.65 -12.45
N SER A 11 8.50 -7.13 -12.44
CA SER A 11 8.89 -8.41 -13.05
C SER A 11 9.16 -9.52 -12.02
N ARG A 12 8.86 -9.26 -10.74
CA ARG A 12 9.09 -10.18 -9.62
C ARG A 12 8.14 -11.38 -9.70
N SER A 13 8.59 -12.54 -9.22
CA SER A 13 7.71 -13.71 -9.10
C SER A 13 6.60 -13.43 -8.07
N GLN A 14 5.46 -14.13 -8.17
CA GLN A 14 4.34 -14.00 -7.23
C GLN A 14 4.77 -14.14 -5.75
N LYS A 15 5.70 -15.05 -5.47
CA LYS A 15 6.22 -15.26 -4.12
C LYS A 15 7.03 -14.06 -3.62
N GLU A 16 7.91 -13.52 -4.46
CA GLU A 16 8.73 -12.36 -4.12
C GLU A 16 7.88 -11.10 -3.99
N ALA A 17 6.92 -10.92 -4.90
CA ALA A 17 6.02 -9.79 -4.91
C ALA A 17 5.12 -9.79 -3.68
N ARG A 18 4.59 -10.96 -3.28
CA ARG A 18 3.82 -11.11 -2.03
C ARG A 18 4.67 -10.80 -0.80
N ALA A 19 5.90 -11.28 -0.75
CA ALA A 19 6.81 -11.00 0.37
C ALA A 19 7.18 -9.51 0.45
N ALA A 20 7.33 -8.84 -0.69
CA ALA A 20 7.53 -7.40 -0.76
C ALA A 20 6.31 -6.62 -0.25
N VAL A 21 5.11 -6.96 -0.71
CA VAL A 21 3.86 -6.35 -0.21
C VAL A 21 3.69 -6.56 1.29
N GLU A 22 4.03 -7.75 1.82
CA GLU A 22 4.01 -8.00 3.27
C GLU A 22 4.96 -7.08 4.03
N ARG A 23 6.18 -6.84 3.51
CA ARG A 23 7.12 -5.90 4.12
C ARG A 23 6.59 -4.48 4.10
N ILE A 24 5.99 -4.05 2.99
CA ILE A 24 5.35 -2.73 2.88
C ILE A 24 4.23 -2.60 3.92
N ALA A 25 3.32 -3.57 3.98
CA ALA A 25 2.21 -3.57 4.92
C ALA A 25 2.68 -3.51 6.37
N LYS A 26 3.70 -4.28 6.73
CA LYS A 26 4.31 -4.24 8.06
C LYS A 26 4.88 -2.86 8.41
N HIS A 27 5.61 -2.22 7.49
CA HIS A 27 6.12 -0.87 7.72
C HIS A 27 5.01 0.17 7.87
N ILE A 28 3.96 0.07 7.06
CA ILE A 28 2.79 0.96 7.17
C ILE A 28 2.08 0.72 8.51
N ALA A 29 1.91 -0.53 8.93
CA ALA A 29 1.32 -0.90 10.22
C ALA A 29 2.11 -0.31 11.40
N GLU A 30 3.44 -0.47 11.40
CA GLU A 30 4.30 0.07 12.47
C GLU A 30 4.30 1.60 12.50
N LYS A 31 4.30 2.26 11.33
CA LYS A 31 4.41 3.72 11.23
C LYS A 31 3.09 4.45 11.44
N PHE A 32 1.99 3.86 10.99
CA PHE A 32 0.68 4.50 10.96
C PHE A 32 -0.35 3.81 11.85
N ASP A 33 0.01 2.75 12.58
CA ASP A 33 -0.90 2.01 13.48
C ASP A 33 -2.16 1.55 12.72
N VAL A 34 -1.93 0.84 11.60
CA VAL A 34 -2.99 0.23 10.78
C VAL A 34 -3.06 -1.27 11.00
N GLU A 35 -4.27 -1.81 10.98
CA GLU A 35 -4.49 -3.25 10.86
C GLU A 35 -4.42 -3.64 9.38
N TYR A 36 -3.91 -4.84 9.10
CA TYR A 36 -3.86 -5.37 7.75
C TYR A 36 -4.09 -6.88 7.69
N GLY A 37 -4.53 -7.36 6.53
CA GLY A 37 -4.77 -8.78 6.30
C GLY A 37 -4.84 -9.13 4.82
N TRP A 38 -4.42 -10.36 4.48
CA TRP A 38 -4.55 -10.87 3.13
C TRP A 38 -5.93 -11.46 2.87
N ASN A 39 -6.50 -11.09 1.73
CA ASN A 39 -7.66 -11.70 1.11
C ASN A 39 -7.28 -12.16 -0.31
N GLY A 40 -6.85 -13.42 -0.43
CA GLY A 40 -6.35 -13.97 -1.69
C GLY A 40 -5.06 -13.30 -2.15
N SER A 41 -5.16 -12.49 -3.22
CA SER A 41 -4.07 -11.69 -3.80
C SER A 41 -4.16 -10.19 -3.46
N VAL A 42 -5.12 -9.80 -2.62
CA VAL A 42 -5.27 -8.42 -2.14
C VAL A 42 -4.89 -8.37 -0.67
N LEU A 43 -4.11 -7.37 -0.26
CA LEU A 43 -3.86 -7.06 1.14
C LEU A 43 -4.69 -5.84 1.51
N ASP A 44 -5.70 -6.04 2.34
CA ASP A 44 -6.52 -4.97 2.88
C ASP A 44 -5.83 -4.37 4.11
N PHE A 45 -5.88 -3.04 4.26
CA PHE A 45 -5.40 -2.35 5.44
C PHE A 45 -6.32 -1.20 5.83
N SER A 46 -6.54 -1.01 7.13
CA SER A 46 -7.45 0.04 7.60
C SER A 46 -7.13 0.50 9.02
N ARG A 47 -7.55 1.73 9.33
CA ARG A 47 -7.68 2.28 10.68
C ARG A 47 -8.65 3.46 10.68
N ALA A 48 -8.86 4.07 11.85
CA ALA A 48 -9.58 5.34 11.95
C ALA A 48 -9.01 6.41 10.99
N GLY A 49 -9.75 6.71 9.91
CA GLY A 49 -9.40 7.73 8.92
C GLY A 49 -8.57 7.27 7.72
N VAL A 50 -8.20 5.98 7.62
CA VAL A 50 -7.56 5.38 6.43
C VAL A 50 -8.22 4.04 6.14
N ASP A 51 -8.62 3.84 4.89
CA ASP A 51 -9.11 2.56 4.38
C ASP A 51 -8.48 2.31 3.01
N GLY A 52 -7.80 1.18 2.84
CA GLY A 52 -7.05 0.92 1.62
C GLY A 52 -6.76 -0.54 1.38
N HIS A 53 -6.19 -0.82 0.22
CA HIS A 53 -5.77 -2.15 -0.20
C HIS A 53 -4.58 -2.09 -1.14
N ILE A 54 -3.86 -3.20 -1.20
CA ILE A 54 -2.77 -3.46 -2.14
C ILE A 54 -3.15 -4.71 -2.93
N ALA A 55 -3.55 -4.55 -4.19
CA ALA A 55 -3.77 -5.66 -5.08
C ALA A 55 -2.45 -6.09 -5.74
N LEU A 56 -2.12 -7.37 -5.58
CA LEU A 56 -0.95 -7.99 -6.20
C LEU A 56 -1.40 -8.77 -7.44
N GLU A 57 -1.10 -8.22 -8.62
CA GLU A 57 -1.30 -8.89 -9.89
C GLU A 57 -0.02 -9.58 -10.36
N LYS A 58 -0.03 -10.14 -11.58
CA LYS A 58 1.10 -10.92 -12.10
C LYS A 58 2.32 -10.05 -12.40
N ASP A 59 2.07 -8.87 -12.96
CA ASP A 59 3.07 -7.94 -13.47
C ASP A 59 2.80 -6.50 -13.00
N GLU A 60 1.83 -6.32 -12.10
CA GLU A 60 1.43 -5.03 -11.57
C GLU A 60 1.06 -5.13 -10.09
N ILE A 61 1.35 -4.05 -9.36
CA ILE A 61 0.81 -3.78 -8.04
C ILE A 61 -0.02 -2.52 -8.09
N HIS A 62 -1.20 -2.60 -7.49
CA HIS A 62 -2.12 -1.49 -7.35
C HIS A 62 -2.34 -1.18 -5.87
N VAL A 63 -1.91 0.00 -5.44
CA VAL A 63 -2.15 0.51 -4.08
C VAL A 63 -3.25 1.55 -4.15
N TYR A 64 -4.29 1.34 -3.36
CA TYR A 64 -5.39 2.28 -3.22
C TYR A 64 -5.61 2.61 -1.74
N ALA A 65 -5.80 3.89 -1.42
CA ALA A 65 -6.15 4.31 -0.06
C ALA A 65 -7.10 5.51 -0.09
N ARG A 66 -8.14 5.46 0.73
CA ARG A 66 -9.03 6.57 1.03
C ARG A 66 -8.63 7.19 2.35
N LEU A 67 -8.43 8.50 2.32
CA LEU A 67 -8.05 9.30 3.48
C LEU A 67 -9.26 10.09 3.96
N GLY A 68 -9.50 10.03 5.27
CA GLY A 68 -10.43 10.92 5.97
C GLY A 68 -9.95 12.37 5.94
N LEU A 69 -10.82 13.31 6.32
CA LEU A 69 -10.58 14.77 6.23
C LEU A 69 -9.22 15.22 6.78
N PHE A 70 -8.82 14.75 7.96
CA PHE A 70 -7.55 15.13 8.59
C PHE A 70 -6.33 14.58 7.84
N LEU A 71 -6.33 13.29 7.52
CA LEU A 71 -5.22 12.66 6.79
C LEU A 71 -5.15 13.10 5.32
N GLY A 72 -6.26 13.58 4.76
CA GLY A 72 -6.31 14.16 3.43
C GLY A 72 -5.37 15.37 3.24
N MET A 73 -5.07 16.13 4.30
CA MET A 73 -4.07 17.21 4.26
C MET A 73 -2.63 16.67 4.15
N LEU A 74 -2.39 15.47 4.67
CA LEU A 74 -1.11 14.76 4.60
C LEU A 74 -1.00 13.84 3.38
N LYS A 75 -1.94 13.94 2.41
CA LYS A 75 -1.95 13.08 1.22
C LYS A 75 -0.59 13.05 0.51
N GLY A 76 -0.02 14.22 0.20
CA GLY A 76 1.24 14.31 -0.53
C GLY A 76 2.39 13.56 0.14
N PRO A 77 2.69 13.84 1.43
CA PRO A 77 3.68 13.08 2.20
C PRO A 77 3.41 11.57 2.28
N ILE A 78 2.15 11.15 2.46
CA ILE A 78 1.79 9.72 2.53
C ILE A 78 2.01 9.04 1.18
N GLU A 79 1.57 9.68 0.08
CA GLU A 79 1.74 9.18 -1.28
C GLU A 79 3.22 9.05 -1.65
N ALA A 80 4.05 10.04 -1.32
CA ALA A 80 5.49 10.00 -1.53
C ALA A 80 6.17 8.86 -0.75
N GLU A 81 5.73 8.62 0.48
CA GLU A 81 6.27 7.52 1.30
C GLU A 81 5.89 6.15 0.73
N ILE A 82 4.66 5.98 0.23
CA ILE A 82 4.24 4.75 -0.46
C ILE A 82 5.09 4.53 -1.72
N HIS A 83 5.31 5.58 -2.52
CA HIS A 83 6.21 5.50 -3.67
C HIS A 83 7.61 5.03 -3.27
N ARG A 84 8.20 5.61 -2.22
CA ARG A 84 9.52 5.23 -1.72
C ARG A 84 9.60 3.75 -1.34
N TYR A 85 8.61 3.24 -0.61
CA TYR A 85 8.58 1.81 -0.24
C TYR A 85 8.38 0.90 -1.46
N LEU A 86 7.55 1.30 -2.42
CA LEU A 86 7.40 0.57 -3.67
C LEU A 86 8.70 0.57 -4.50
N ASP A 87 9.42 1.69 -4.55
CA ASP A 87 10.74 1.79 -5.18
C ASP A 87 11.74 0.84 -4.51
N GLU A 88 11.80 0.81 -3.18
CA GLU A 88 12.75 -0.03 -2.43
C GLU A 88 12.48 -1.52 -2.63
N GLU A 89 11.22 -1.92 -2.68
CA GLU A 89 10.82 -3.32 -2.73
C GLU A 89 10.68 -3.88 -4.15
N PHE A 90 10.40 -3.01 -5.13
CA PHE A 90 10.15 -3.37 -6.54
C PHE A 90 11.13 -2.73 -7.54
N ALA A 91 12.25 -2.17 -7.08
CA ALA A 91 13.41 -1.90 -7.94
C ALA A 91 13.97 -3.17 -8.59
#